data_AF-A0A6P2TDV0-F1
#
_entry.id   AF-A0A6P2TDV0-F1
#
_cell.length_a   1.000
_cell.length_b   1.000
_cell.length_c   1.000
_cell.angle_alpha   90.00
_cell.angle_beta   90.00
_cell.angle_gamma   90.00
#
_symmetry.space_group_name_H-M   'P 1'
#
loop_
_entity.id
_entity.type
_entity.pdbx_description
1 polymer ?
#
loop_
_entity_poly.entity_id
_entity_poly.type
_entity_poly.pdbx_seq_one_letter_code
_entity_poly.pdbx_strand_id
1 'polypeptide(L)'
;MTTQDPNGSTTYDGASVGTERPGDRPRGGPRPVIVAGIAFFFGVGFSMSELILGMASALGIDHGDVLLPGWVLISVIMMPVVVGMGAGKLWAVRLFRWLSFGAMALYLPLLGLAFYLYAGPKAIDSGQAVVMFVMAVVKLPPLFILYRAIRTVRWLDPASLPHEWEPPYIQR
;
A
#
# COMPACT_ATOMS: atom_id res chain seq x y z
N MET A 1 13.57 -9.68 -45.65
CA MET A 1 14.32 -10.70 -46.42
C MET A 1 14.47 -11.91 -45.52
N THR A 2 13.67 -12.94 -45.76
CA THR A 2 13.64 -14.18 -44.98
C THR A 2 14.38 -15.25 -45.79
N THR A 3 15.49 -15.74 -45.28
CA THR A 3 16.20 -16.91 -45.82
C THR A 3 15.55 -18.17 -45.27
N GLN A 4 15.04 -19.02 -46.15
CA GLN A 4 14.39 -20.29 -45.84
C GLN A 4 15.42 -21.43 -45.94
N ASP A 5 15.54 -22.24 -44.89
CA ASP A 5 16.41 -23.42 -44.83
C ASP A 5 15.77 -24.58 -45.66
N PRO A 6 16.52 -25.32 -46.52
CA PRO A 6 15.95 -26.33 -47.40
C PRO A 6 15.43 -27.61 -46.72
N ASN A 7 15.72 -27.84 -45.44
CA ASN A 7 15.55 -29.17 -44.84
C ASN A 7 14.29 -29.41 -44.00
N GLY A 8 13.31 -28.50 -44.01
CA GLY A 8 11.96 -28.79 -43.49
C GLY A 8 11.87 -29.15 -42.00
N SER A 9 12.96 -29.09 -41.24
CA SER A 9 12.90 -29.08 -39.78
C SER A 9 12.50 -27.68 -39.38
N THR A 10 11.28 -27.52 -38.88
CA THR A 10 10.94 -26.37 -38.03
C THR A 10 11.85 -26.46 -36.82
N THR A 11 13.01 -25.83 -36.90
CA THR A 11 13.75 -25.43 -35.71
C THR A 11 12.77 -24.52 -35.00
N TYR A 12 12.13 -25.03 -33.95
CA TYR A 12 11.65 -24.15 -32.91
C TYR A 12 12.93 -23.47 -32.45
N ASP A 13 13.18 -22.27 -32.99
CA ASP A 13 13.99 -21.28 -32.31
C ASP A 13 13.41 -21.30 -30.91
N GLY A 14 14.17 -21.91 -30.00
CA GLY A 14 13.96 -21.77 -28.57
C GLY A 14 14.06 -20.27 -28.37
N ALA A 15 12.92 -19.59 -28.51
CA ALA A 15 12.75 -18.21 -28.17
C ALA A 15 13.38 -18.14 -26.80
N SER A 16 14.53 -17.47 -26.77
CA SER A 16 15.36 -17.36 -25.59
C SER A 16 14.40 -17.17 -24.43
N VAL A 17 14.36 -18.12 -23.50
CA VAL A 17 13.79 -17.90 -22.16
C VAL A 17 14.74 -16.89 -21.53
N GLY A 18 14.72 -15.67 -22.05
CA GLY A 18 15.50 -14.55 -21.62
C GLY A 18 14.97 -14.30 -20.24
N THR A 19 15.79 -14.64 -19.24
CA THR A 19 15.54 -14.45 -17.80
C THR A 19 14.54 -13.34 -17.57
N GLU A 20 13.26 -13.71 -17.43
CA GLU A 20 12.19 -12.75 -17.29
C GLU A 20 12.47 -11.99 -15.98
N ARG A 21 12.41 -10.67 -16.00
CA ARG A 21 12.75 -9.84 -14.83
C ARG A 21 11.51 -9.14 -14.32
N PRO A 22 11.40 -8.92 -12.99
CA PRO A 22 10.35 -8.07 -12.44
C PRO A 22 10.40 -6.69 -13.07
N GLY A 23 9.27 -6.25 -13.63
CA GLY A 23 9.19 -5.04 -14.44
C GLY A 23 7.98 -4.16 -14.11
N ASP A 24 7.78 -3.14 -14.95
CA ASP A 24 6.55 -2.37 -14.95
C ASP A 24 5.38 -3.27 -15.39
N ARG A 25 4.24 -3.09 -14.72
CA ARG A 25 2.99 -3.83 -14.90
C ARG A 25 2.14 -3.21 -16.00
N PRO A 26 1.20 -3.97 -16.58
CA PRO A 26 0.19 -3.39 -17.45
C PRO A 26 -0.63 -2.34 -16.69
N ARG A 27 -1.03 -1.29 -17.42
CA ARG A 27 -1.93 -0.25 -16.89
C ARG A 27 -3.27 -0.87 -16.49
N GLY A 28 -3.86 -0.35 -15.40
CA GLY A 28 -5.19 -0.78 -14.94
C GLY A 28 -5.18 -2.16 -14.29
N GLY A 29 -4.46 -2.30 -13.17
CA GLY A 29 -4.32 -3.56 -12.43
C GLY A 29 -5.66 -4.25 -12.09
N PRO A 30 -5.63 -5.56 -11.81
CA PRO A 30 -6.84 -6.36 -11.61
C PRO A 30 -7.68 -5.86 -10.44
N ARG A 31 -8.99 -6.20 -10.40
CA ARG A 31 -9.93 -5.72 -9.36
C ARG A 31 -9.39 -5.80 -7.91
N PRO A 32 -8.69 -6.87 -7.48
CA PRO A 32 -8.11 -6.92 -6.13
C PRO A 32 -7.09 -5.80 -5.84
N VAL A 33 -6.37 -5.32 -6.86
CA VAL A 33 -5.42 -4.19 -6.74
C VAL A 33 -6.18 -2.88 -6.50
N ILE A 34 -7.31 -2.67 -7.18
CA ILE A 34 -8.15 -1.48 -6.98
C ILE A 34 -8.71 -1.47 -5.55
N VAL A 35 -9.24 -2.61 -5.09
CA VAL A 35 -9.73 -2.76 -3.71
C VAL A 35 -8.61 -2.53 -2.70
N ALA A 36 -7.41 -3.06 -2.96
CA ALA A 36 -6.23 -2.82 -2.12
C ALA A 36 -5.80 -1.35 -2.11
N GLY A 37 -5.91 -0.64 -3.25
CA GLY A 37 -5.64 0.79 -3.35
C GLY A 37 -6.62 1.63 -2.52
N ILE A 38 -7.91 1.27 -2.52
CA ILE A 38 -8.91 1.93 -1.66
C ILE A 38 -8.61 1.64 -0.19
N ALA A 39 -8.37 0.37 0.16
CA ALA A 39 -8.03 -0.04 1.53
C ALA A 39 -6.73 0.64 2.02
N PHE A 40 -5.78 0.89 1.12
CA PHE A 40 -4.56 1.63 1.40
C PHE A 40 -4.82 3.08 1.79
N PHE A 41 -5.70 3.77 1.06
CA PHE A 41 -6.04 5.16 1.39
C PHE A 41 -6.63 5.27 2.81
N PHE A 42 -7.55 4.37 3.16
CA PHE A 42 -8.15 4.36 4.50
C PHE A 42 -7.17 3.86 5.57
N GLY A 43 -6.48 2.74 5.34
CA GLY A 43 -5.58 2.13 6.32
C GLY A 43 -4.34 2.98 6.58
N VAL A 44 -3.63 3.39 5.52
CA VAL A 44 -2.39 4.17 5.63
C VAL A 44 -2.67 5.64 5.88
N GLY A 45 -3.63 6.23 5.16
CA GLY A 45 -3.99 7.64 5.32
C GLY A 45 -4.45 7.94 6.74
N PHE A 46 -5.36 7.16 7.30
CA PHE A 46 -5.80 7.38 8.68
C PHE A 46 -4.72 7.09 9.73
N SER A 47 -3.79 6.16 9.47
CA SER A 47 -2.66 5.94 10.37
C SER A 47 -1.68 7.11 10.37
N MET A 48 -1.44 7.73 9.21
CA MET A 48 -0.65 8.96 9.13
C MET A 48 -1.36 10.15 9.80
N SER A 49 -2.67 10.32 9.57
CA SER A 49 -3.44 11.39 10.21
C SER A 49 -3.39 11.30 11.74
N GLU A 50 -3.61 10.11 12.29
CA GLU A 50 -3.52 9.92 13.75
C GLU A 50 -2.12 10.17 14.28
N LEU A 51 -1.09 9.75 13.56
CA LEU A 51 0.27 10.00 13.99
C LEU A 51 0.53 11.51 14.09
N ILE A 52 0.12 12.28 13.08
CA ILE A 52 0.30 13.73 13.05
C ILE A 52 -0.49 14.40 14.18
N LEU A 53 -1.78 14.10 14.31
CA LEU A 53 -2.65 14.74 15.30
C LEU A 53 -2.32 14.30 16.75
N GLY A 54 -1.99 13.02 16.94
CA GLY A 54 -1.54 12.50 18.22
C GLY A 54 -0.20 13.11 18.67
N MET A 55 0.74 13.28 17.73
CA MET A 55 2.00 13.96 18.02
C MET A 55 1.81 15.46 18.28
N ALA A 56 0.94 16.13 17.53
CA ALA A 56 0.59 17.53 17.79
C ALA A 56 0.02 17.72 19.21
N SER A 57 -0.88 16.82 19.61
CA SER A 57 -1.45 16.80 20.97
C SER A 57 -0.37 16.58 22.03
N ALA A 58 0.55 15.64 21.80
CA ALA A 58 1.66 15.37 22.73
C ALA A 58 2.64 16.55 22.84
N LEU A 59 2.76 17.36 21.78
CA LEU A 59 3.64 18.53 21.73
C LEU A 59 2.94 19.84 22.12
N GLY A 60 1.62 19.81 22.40
CA GLY A 60 0.84 21.00 22.72
C GLY A 60 0.63 21.95 21.54
N ILE A 61 0.71 21.45 20.31
CA ILE A 61 0.48 22.21 19.08
C ILE A 61 -1.03 22.24 18.78
N ASP A 62 -1.54 23.39 18.37
CA ASP A 62 -2.96 23.51 17.99
C ASP A 62 -3.27 22.66 16.76
N HIS A 63 -4.39 21.94 16.81
CA HIS A 63 -4.87 21.10 15.72
C HIS A 63 -5.16 21.93 14.46
N GLY A 64 -5.60 23.18 14.62
CA GLY A 64 -5.85 24.10 13.50
C GLY A 64 -4.63 24.32 12.62
N ASP A 65 -3.44 24.37 13.24
CA ASP A 65 -2.18 24.63 12.55
C ASP A 65 -1.64 23.42 11.79
N VAL A 66 -2.02 22.20 12.22
CA VAL A 66 -1.49 20.94 11.65
C VAL A 66 -2.48 20.20 10.77
N LEU A 67 -3.78 20.47 10.88
CA LEU A 67 -4.82 19.76 10.13
C LEU A 67 -4.62 19.91 8.62
N LEU A 68 -4.59 21.15 8.11
CA LEU A 68 -4.50 21.40 6.68
C LEU A 68 -3.12 20.99 6.11
N PRO A 69 -1.98 21.38 6.71
CA PRO A 69 -0.67 20.91 6.25
C PRO A 69 -0.53 19.39 6.32
N GLY A 70 -1.09 18.74 7.35
CA GLY A 70 -1.11 17.29 7.50
C GLY A 70 -1.88 16.60 6.37
N TRP A 71 -3.07 17.08 6.03
CA TRP A 71 -3.85 16.54 4.90
C TRP A 71 -3.17 16.76 3.55
N VAL A 72 -2.50 17.90 3.36
CA VAL A 72 -1.70 18.17 2.16
C VAL A 72 -0.55 17.17 2.07
N LEU A 73 0.21 16.97 3.16
CA LEU A 73 1.32 16.02 3.19
C LEU A 73 0.87 14.60 2.88
N ILE A 74 -0.20 14.13 3.52
CA ILE A 74 -0.78 12.80 3.27
C ILE A 74 -1.17 12.67 1.80
N SER A 75 -1.86 13.68 1.25
CA SER A 75 -2.29 13.66 -0.15
C SER A 75 -1.11 13.63 -1.13
N VAL A 76 -0.05 14.41 -0.85
CA VAL A 76 1.19 14.43 -1.64
C VAL A 76 1.92 13.08 -1.61
N ILE A 77 1.82 12.32 -0.52
CA ILE A 77 2.41 10.98 -0.42
C ILE A 77 1.54 9.92 -1.11
N MET A 78 0.21 9.99 -0.91
CA MET A 78 -0.73 8.97 -1.42
C MET A 78 -0.95 9.09 -2.93
N MET A 79 -1.04 10.30 -3.47
CA MET A 79 -1.32 10.52 -4.90
C MET A 79 -0.29 9.88 -5.83
N PRO A 80 1.05 10.04 -5.63
CA PRO A 80 2.06 9.38 -6.45
C PRO A 80 1.96 7.86 -6.41
N VAL A 81 1.56 7.27 -5.27
CA VAL A 81 1.38 5.82 -5.14
C VAL A 81 0.20 5.37 -6.00
N VAL A 82 -0.94 6.05 -5.92
CA VAL A 82 -2.15 5.70 -6.70
C VAL A 82 -1.90 5.89 -8.20
N VAL A 83 -1.33 7.02 -8.61
CA VAL A 83 -1.01 7.31 -10.01
C VAL A 83 0.06 6.34 -10.54
N GLY A 84 1.11 6.10 -9.74
CA GLY A 84 2.18 5.17 -10.08
C GLY A 84 1.68 3.73 -10.22
N MET A 85 0.80 3.28 -9.33
CA MET A 85 0.14 1.97 -9.44
C MET A 85 -0.79 1.90 -10.65
N GLY A 86 -1.58 2.94 -10.93
CA GLY A 86 -2.43 3.01 -12.12
C GLY A 86 -1.63 2.95 -13.43
N ALA A 87 -0.44 3.55 -13.43
CA ALA A 87 0.53 3.48 -14.51
C ALA A 87 1.34 2.17 -14.56
N GLY A 88 1.16 1.27 -13.58
CA GLY A 88 1.84 -0.02 -13.47
C GLY A 88 3.29 0.06 -13.00
N LYS A 89 3.76 1.19 -12.47
CA LYS A 89 5.18 1.39 -12.14
C LYS A 89 5.66 0.51 -11.00
N LEU A 90 6.80 -0.17 -11.18
CA LEU A 90 7.38 -1.06 -10.16
C LEU A 90 7.75 -0.33 -8.86
N TRP A 91 8.30 0.89 -8.97
CA TRP A 91 8.64 1.70 -7.81
C TRP A 91 7.41 2.03 -6.96
N ALA A 92 6.24 2.22 -7.59
CA ALA A 92 5.00 2.52 -6.89
C ALA A 92 4.48 1.31 -6.12
N VAL A 93 4.63 0.09 -6.65
CA VAL A 93 4.27 -1.15 -5.94
C VAL A 93 5.20 -1.40 -4.74
N ARG A 94 6.49 -1.10 -4.89
CA ARG A 94 7.44 -1.14 -3.77
C ARG A 94 7.05 -0.14 -2.68
N LEU A 95 6.77 1.10 -3.06
CA LEU A 95 6.38 2.15 -2.13
C LEU A 95 5.04 1.84 -1.45
N PHE A 96 4.05 1.35 -2.21
CA PHE A 96 2.78 0.86 -1.69
C PHE A 96 2.98 -0.18 -0.59
N ARG A 97 3.78 -1.23 -0.85
CA ARG A 97 4.07 -2.27 0.16
C ARG A 97 4.79 -1.71 1.36
N TRP A 98 5.80 -0.87 1.14
CA TRP A 98 6.58 -0.32 2.25
C TRP A 98 5.71 0.53 3.17
N LEU A 99 4.88 1.42 2.61
CA LEU A 99 3.93 2.23 3.37
C LEU A 99 2.83 1.36 4.02
N SER A 100 2.37 0.32 3.34
CA SER A 100 1.41 -0.66 3.87
C SER A 100 1.94 -1.38 5.11
N PHE A 101 3.15 -1.92 5.04
CA PHE A 101 3.81 -2.54 6.18
C PHE A 101 4.13 -1.52 7.27
N GLY A 102 4.55 -0.31 6.89
CA GLY A 102 4.75 0.80 7.80
C GLY A 102 3.49 1.11 8.61
N ALA A 103 2.33 1.20 7.95
CA ALA A 103 1.06 1.43 8.63
C ALA A 103 0.66 0.28 9.57
N MET A 104 0.92 -0.98 9.20
CA MET A 104 0.70 -2.12 10.08
C MET A 104 1.64 -2.08 11.30
N ALA A 105 2.91 -1.75 11.09
CA ALA A 105 3.90 -1.63 12.16
C ALA A 105 3.59 -0.47 13.11
N LEU A 106 3.07 0.64 12.57
CA LEU A 106 2.65 1.82 13.33
C LEU A 106 1.41 1.58 14.21
N TYR A 107 0.67 0.50 14.00
CA TYR A 107 -0.53 0.22 14.78
C TYR A 107 -0.26 0.14 16.28
N LEU A 108 0.81 -0.55 16.70
CA LEU A 108 1.20 -0.64 18.12
C LEU A 108 1.70 0.71 18.69
N PRO A 109 2.61 1.44 18.03
CA PRO A 109 2.97 2.79 18.42
C PRO A 109 1.78 3.75 18.56
N LEU A 110 0.80 3.69 17.65
CA LEU A 110 -0.39 4.55 17.72
C LEU A 110 -1.24 4.22 18.94
N LEU A 111 -1.43 2.95 19.27
CA LEU A 111 -2.07 2.56 20.53
C LEU A 111 -1.27 3.05 21.74
N GLY A 112 0.05 2.89 21.73
CA GLY A 112 0.93 3.41 22.78
C GLY A 112 0.81 4.92 22.96
N LEU A 113 0.72 5.67 21.86
CA LEU A 113 0.49 7.11 21.88
C LEU A 113 -0.90 7.47 22.43
N ALA A 114 -1.95 6.74 22.06
CA ALA A 114 -3.28 6.93 22.62
C ALA A 114 -3.29 6.70 24.15
N PHE A 115 -2.63 5.63 24.62
CA PHE A 115 -2.44 5.41 26.06
C PHE A 115 -1.65 6.54 26.71
N TYR A 116 -0.57 7.01 26.07
CA TYR A 116 0.23 8.11 26.59
C TYR A 116 -0.58 9.41 26.75
N LEU A 117 -1.42 9.76 25.78
CA LEU A 117 -2.27 10.94 25.84
C LEU A 117 -3.35 10.86 26.94
N TYR A 118 -3.77 9.65 27.29
CA TYR A 118 -4.78 9.40 28.31
C TYR A 118 -4.19 9.16 29.72
N ALA A 119 -2.93 8.75 29.80
CA ALA A 119 -2.32 8.31 31.05
C ALA A 119 -2.12 9.46 32.06
N GLY A 120 -2.26 9.12 33.34
CA GLY A 120 -1.99 10.03 34.46
C GLY A 120 -3.24 10.64 35.11
N PRO A 121 -3.06 11.44 36.18
CA PRO A 121 -4.18 12.02 36.94
C PRO A 121 -4.97 13.09 36.18
N LYS A 122 -4.33 13.75 35.21
CA LYS A 122 -4.95 14.64 34.24
C LYS A 122 -4.46 14.25 32.86
N ALA A 123 -5.37 13.83 31.99
CA ALA A 123 -5.05 13.47 30.61
C ALA A 123 -4.51 14.69 29.85
N ILE A 124 -3.55 14.46 28.95
CA ILE A 124 -3.01 15.48 28.05
C ILE A 124 -4.10 15.87 27.05
N ASP A 125 -4.70 14.87 26.41
CA ASP A 125 -5.85 15.04 25.53
C ASP A 125 -6.70 13.75 25.51
N SER A 126 -7.72 13.71 26.37
CA SER A 126 -8.63 12.57 26.45
C SER A 126 -9.49 12.43 25.20
N GLY A 127 -9.82 13.55 24.52
CA GLY A 127 -10.64 13.53 23.31
C GLY A 127 -9.89 12.85 22.18
N GLN A 128 -8.65 13.27 21.94
CA GLN A 128 -7.78 12.69 20.92
C GLN A 128 -7.45 11.23 21.24
N ALA A 129 -7.18 10.88 22.50
CA ALA A 129 -6.92 9.49 22.89
C ALA A 129 -8.11 8.58 22.53
N VAL A 130 -9.35 9.00 22.82
CA VAL A 130 -10.56 8.24 22.48
C VAL A 130 -10.72 8.11 20.95
N VAL A 131 -10.49 9.19 20.20
CA VAL A 131 -10.55 9.16 18.73
C VAL A 131 -9.54 8.14 18.19
N MET A 132 -8.31 8.13 18.69
CA MET A 132 -7.28 7.17 18.28
C MET A 132 -7.68 5.71 18.61
N PHE A 133 -8.30 5.45 19.76
CA PHE A 133 -8.81 4.10 20.07
C PHE A 133 -9.93 3.65 19.13
N VAL A 134 -10.90 4.52 18.86
CA VAL A 134 -12.01 4.22 17.94
C VAL A 134 -11.48 3.94 16.53
N MET A 135 -10.58 4.80 16.06
CA MET A 135 -10.02 4.71 14.73
C MET A 135 -9.07 3.52 14.57
N ALA A 136 -8.40 3.06 15.64
CA ALA A 136 -7.68 1.78 15.64
C ALA A 136 -8.61 0.63 15.26
N VAL A 137 -9.82 0.56 15.84
CA VAL A 137 -10.83 -0.46 15.50
C VAL A 137 -11.32 -0.30 14.05
N VAL A 138 -11.64 0.92 13.63
CA VAL A 138 -12.13 1.21 12.27
C VAL A 138 -11.09 0.85 11.19
N LYS A 139 -9.80 0.94 11.50
CA LYS A 139 -8.72 0.61 10.56
C LYS A 139 -8.40 -0.88 10.45
N LEU A 140 -8.89 -1.73 11.35
CA LEU A 140 -8.62 -3.17 11.29
C LEU A 140 -9.13 -3.81 9.99
N PRO A 141 -10.38 -3.58 9.53
CA PRO A 141 -10.85 -4.11 8.24
C PRO A 141 -10.00 -3.69 7.03
N PRO A 142 -9.69 -2.40 6.78
CA PRO A 142 -8.85 -2.04 5.63
C PRO A 142 -7.43 -2.58 5.74
N LEU A 143 -6.81 -2.60 6.93
CA LEU A 143 -5.49 -3.20 7.13
C LEU A 143 -5.49 -4.71 6.85
N PHE A 144 -6.55 -5.41 7.25
CA PHE A 144 -6.71 -6.83 6.96
C PHE A 144 -6.88 -7.10 5.46
N ILE A 145 -7.72 -6.32 4.76
CA ILE A 145 -7.90 -6.42 3.31
C ILE A 145 -6.55 -6.21 2.60
N LEU A 146 -5.81 -5.20 3.03
CA LEU A 146 -4.51 -4.84 2.47
C LEU A 146 -3.46 -5.92 2.71
N TYR A 147 -3.37 -6.45 3.94
CA TYR A 147 -2.51 -7.58 4.28
C TYR A 147 -2.82 -8.80 3.41
N ARG A 148 -4.10 -9.15 3.27
CA ARG A 148 -4.54 -10.24 2.41
C ARG A 148 -4.13 -9.99 0.97
N ALA A 149 -4.43 -8.81 0.43
CA ALA A 149 -4.12 -8.47 -0.96
C ALA A 149 -2.60 -8.54 -1.25
N ILE A 150 -1.77 -8.02 -0.35
CA ILE A 150 -0.29 -8.07 -0.50
C ILE A 150 0.24 -9.50 -0.53
N ARG A 151 -0.41 -10.44 0.18
CA ARG A 151 0.00 -11.85 0.20
C ARG A 151 -0.57 -12.67 -0.95
N THR A 152 -1.77 -12.38 -1.42
CA THR A 152 -2.46 -13.22 -2.40
C THR A 152 -2.33 -12.71 -3.83
N VAL A 153 -2.13 -11.41 -4.01
CA VAL A 153 -2.11 -10.79 -5.34
C VAL A 153 -0.67 -10.67 -5.82
N ARG A 154 -0.28 -11.57 -6.73
CA ARG A 154 1.05 -11.56 -7.38
C ARG A 154 1.35 -10.24 -8.07
N TRP A 155 0.34 -9.57 -8.63
CA TRP A 155 0.50 -8.23 -9.20
C TRP A 155 1.04 -7.21 -8.17
N LEU A 156 0.69 -7.33 -6.88
CA LEU A 156 1.23 -6.46 -5.83
C LEU A 156 2.60 -6.91 -5.30
N ASP A 157 3.15 -8.02 -5.78
CA ASP A 157 4.48 -8.48 -5.40
C ASP A 157 5.56 -7.78 -6.26
N PRO A 158 6.54 -7.07 -5.69
CA PRO A 158 7.62 -6.43 -6.44
C PRO A 158 8.55 -7.43 -7.13
N ALA A 159 8.58 -8.67 -6.68
CA ALA A 159 9.43 -9.73 -7.22
C ALA A 159 8.69 -10.63 -8.22
N SER A 160 7.39 -10.45 -8.43
CA SER A 160 6.63 -11.31 -9.35
C SER A 160 6.99 -11.06 -10.81
N LEU A 161 6.96 -12.15 -11.56
CA LEU A 161 7.23 -12.16 -12.99
C LEU A 161 5.95 -11.88 -13.80
N PRO A 162 6.06 -11.33 -15.02
CA PRO A 162 4.91 -11.00 -15.85
C PRO A 162 3.90 -12.13 -16.04
N HIS A 163 4.37 -13.36 -16.23
CA HIS A 163 3.50 -14.54 -16.37
C HIS A 163 2.78 -14.95 -15.07
N GLU A 164 3.19 -14.44 -13.90
CA GLU A 164 2.57 -14.71 -12.60
C GLU A 164 1.48 -13.69 -12.23
N TRP A 165 1.36 -12.60 -12.99
CA TRP A 165 0.45 -11.50 -12.64
C TRP A 165 -1.01 -11.83 -12.85
N GLU A 166 -1.31 -12.78 -13.74
CA GLU A 166 -2.63 -13.36 -13.89
C GLU A 166 -2.81 -14.51 -12.88
N PRO A 167 -3.98 -14.64 -12.23
CA PRO A 167 -4.28 -15.87 -11.54
C PRO A 167 -4.17 -17.03 -12.55
N PRO A 168 -3.49 -18.15 -12.22
CA PRO A 168 -3.53 -19.32 -13.08
C PRO A 168 -5.01 -19.64 -13.28
N TYR A 169 -5.43 -19.63 -14.54
CA TYR A 169 -6.79 -19.84 -14.99
C TYR A 169 -7.47 -20.86 -14.09
N ILE A 170 -8.56 -20.43 -13.43
CA ILE A 170 -9.54 -21.34 -12.84
C ILE A 170 -10.03 -22.17 -14.04
N GLN A 171 -9.43 -23.34 -14.25
CA GLN A 171 -10.11 -24.43 -14.93
C GLN A 171 -11.36 -24.69 -14.09
N ARG A 172 -12.51 -24.46 -14.74
CA ARG A 172 -13.85 -24.55 -14.16
C ARG A 172 -14.07 -25.81 -13.36
#